data_AF-A0A377M7S4-F1
#
_entry.id   AF-A0A377M7S4-F1
#
_cell.length_a   1.000
_cell.length_b   1.000
_cell.length_c   1.000
_cell.angle_alpha   90.00
_cell.angle_beta   90.00
_cell.angle_gamma   90.00
#
_symmetry.space_group_name_H-M   'P 1'
#
loop_
_entity.id
_entity.type
_entity.pdbx_description
1 polymer ?
#
loop_
_entity_poly.entity_id
_entity_poly.type
_entity_poly.pdbx_seq_one_letter_code
_entity_poly.pdbx_strand_id
1 'polypeptide(L)'
;MRQLGEMVVEEPVSGSFAHFAYKYWGPFAGFLSGWNYWVMFVLVGMAELTAAGIYMQYWLPEVPTWVWAAAFFIIINAVNLVNVRLYGETEFWFALIKVLAIIGMIGFGLWLLFSGHGGERATLDNLWQHGGFLATGWKGLILSLAVIMFSFGGLELIGITAAEARDPHKSIPKAVNQVVYRILLFYIGSLVVLLALYPWVEVKSDSSPFVMIFHDLNSNVVASALNFVILVASLSVYNSGVYSNSRMLFGLSVQGNAPKFLTRVSRRGVPVNSLLLSGPLRRWWC
;
A
#
# COMPACT_ATOMS: atom_id res chain seq x y z
N MET A 1 -3.81 -9.24 12.87
CA MET A 1 -4.95 -8.42 12.40
C MET A 1 -6.25 -8.65 13.17
N ARG A 2 -6.73 -9.90 13.32
CA ARG A 2 -7.97 -10.17 14.08
C ARG A 2 -7.92 -9.68 15.53
N GLN A 3 -6.81 -9.91 16.23
CA GLN A 3 -6.57 -9.41 17.59
C GLN A 3 -6.71 -7.89 17.70
N LEU A 4 -6.06 -7.14 16.79
CA LEU A 4 -6.20 -5.68 16.75
C LEU A 4 -7.63 -5.27 16.41
N GLY A 5 -8.29 -5.96 15.48
CA GLY A 5 -9.69 -5.70 15.13
C GLY A 5 -10.63 -5.85 16.32
N GLU A 6 -10.48 -6.88 17.14
CA GLU A 6 -11.28 -7.11 18.35
C GLU A 6 -11.05 -6.01 19.39
N MET A 7 -9.80 -5.60 19.64
CA MET A 7 -9.50 -4.50 20.56
C MET A 7 -10.06 -3.16 20.09
N VAL A 8 -9.98 -2.88 18.78
CA VAL A 8 -10.47 -1.63 18.20
C VAL A 8 -12.01 -1.56 18.19
N VAL A 9 -12.69 -2.69 18.07
CA VAL A 9 -14.16 -2.75 18.16
C VAL A 9 -14.63 -2.43 19.58
N GLU A 10 -13.90 -2.90 20.60
CA GLU A 10 -14.19 -2.61 22.02
C GLU A 10 -13.85 -1.16 22.39
N GLU A 11 -12.73 -0.63 21.88
CA GLU A 11 -12.27 0.74 22.16
C GLU A 11 -11.85 1.46 20.86
N PRO A 12 -12.79 2.11 20.15
CA PRO A 12 -12.52 2.78 18.89
C PRO A 12 -11.79 4.12 19.12
N VAL A 13 -10.45 4.09 19.08
CA VAL A 13 -9.59 5.26 19.29
C VAL A 13 -8.63 5.49 18.11
N SER A 14 -8.44 6.75 17.71
CA SER A 14 -7.65 7.12 16.52
C SER A 14 -6.16 6.75 16.61
N GLY A 15 -5.62 6.60 17.83
CA GLY A 15 -4.25 6.16 18.08
C GLY A 15 -4.03 4.65 17.90
N SER A 16 -5.11 3.88 17.74
CA SER A 16 -5.13 2.43 17.51
C SER A 16 -4.11 1.67 18.37
N PHE A 17 -3.21 0.89 17.77
CA PHE A 17 -2.23 0.07 18.47
C PHE A 17 -1.26 0.86 19.38
N ALA A 18 -0.92 2.10 19.05
CA ALA A 18 -0.05 2.92 19.91
C ALA A 18 -0.76 3.31 21.20
N HIS A 19 -2.07 3.56 21.14
CA HIS A 19 -2.90 3.76 22.33
C HIS A 19 -2.98 2.48 23.17
N PHE A 20 -3.18 1.32 22.54
CA PHE A 20 -3.21 0.06 23.30
C PHE A 20 -1.86 -0.28 23.94
N ALA A 21 -0.75 -0.03 23.26
CA ALA A 21 0.58 -0.17 23.85
C ALA A 21 0.77 0.78 25.05
N TYR A 22 0.29 2.03 24.94
CA TYR A 22 0.31 2.98 26.05
C TYR A 22 -0.49 2.50 27.26
N LYS A 23 -1.73 2.05 27.02
CA LYS A 23 -2.70 1.67 28.07
C LYS A 23 -2.37 0.35 28.76
N TYR A 24 -1.97 -0.66 27.99
CA TYR A 24 -1.81 -2.04 28.49
C TYR A 24 -0.37 -2.44 28.79
N TRP A 25 0.62 -1.76 28.21
CA TRP A 25 2.04 -2.09 28.43
C TRP A 25 2.79 -0.97 29.15
N GLY A 26 2.54 0.28 28.77
CA GLY A 26 2.98 1.45 29.52
C GLY A 26 3.42 2.62 28.65
N PRO A 27 3.76 3.76 29.27
CA PRO A 27 4.00 5.02 28.55
C PRO A 27 5.10 4.93 27.48
N PHE A 28 6.20 4.27 27.79
CA PHE A 28 7.32 4.11 26.87
C PHE A 28 6.96 3.24 25.64
N ALA A 29 6.21 2.16 25.83
CA ALA A 29 5.78 1.29 24.73
C ALA A 29 4.84 2.03 23.76
N GLY A 30 3.92 2.85 24.29
CA GLY A 30 3.07 3.73 23.50
C GLY A 30 3.85 4.78 22.72
N PHE A 31 4.80 5.45 23.37
CA PHE A 31 5.70 6.41 22.71
C PHE A 31 6.51 5.76 21.58
N LEU A 32 7.20 4.64 21.87
CA LEU A 32 8.07 3.98 20.91
C LEU A 32 7.30 3.45 19.70
N SER A 33 6.16 2.79 19.93
CA SER A 33 5.33 2.22 18.85
C SER A 33 4.77 3.30 17.92
N GLY A 34 4.25 4.41 18.47
CA GLY A 34 3.70 5.48 17.65
C GLY A 34 4.76 6.24 16.86
N TRP A 35 5.92 6.54 17.45
CA TRP A 35 7.02 7.21 16.74
C TRP A 35 7.66 6.29 15.69
N ASN A 36 7.85 5.01 16.00
CA ASN A 36 8.36 4.03 15.04
C ASN A 36 7.42 3.92 13.83
N TYR A 37 6.12 3.84 14.07
CA TYR A 37 5.12 3.82 12.99
C TYR A 37 5.16 5.09 12.13
N TRP A 38 5.22 6.26 12.76
CA TRP A 38 5.27 7.52 12.03
C TRP A 38 6.52 7.61 11.14
N VAL A 39 7.70 7.26 11.66
CA VAL A 39 8.94 7.23 10.87
C VAL A 39 8.82 6.22 9.73
N MET A 40 8.34 5.01 10.02
CA MET A 40 8.15 3.96 9.01
C MET A 40 7.25 4.44 7.85
N PHE A 41 6.11 5.05 8.15
CA PHE A 41 5.19 5.54 7.12
C PHE A 41 5.67 6.79 6.39
N VAL A 42 6.57 7.58 6.99
CA VAL A 42 7.31 8.61 6.24
C VAL A 42 8.23 7.95 5.20
N LEU A 43 8.99 6.93 5.59
CA LEU A 43 9.89 6.21 4.68
C LEU A 43 9.14 5.48 3.56
N VAL A 44 8.07 4.75 3.90
CA VAL A 44 7.19 4.10 2.92
C VAL A 44 6.61 5.14 1.96
N GLY A 45 6.14 6.27 2.47
CA GLY A 45 5.63 7.34 1.62
C GLY A 45 6.65 7.87 0.60
N MET A 46 7.92 7.99 0.99
CA MET A 46 8.99 8.39 0.06
C MET A 46 9.27 7.30 -0.97
N ALA A 47 9.30 6.03 -0.55
CA ALA A 47 9.47 4.90 -1.47
C ALA A 47 8.36 4.85 -2.53
N GLU A 48 7.10 5.08 -2.13
CA GLU A 48 5.96 5.13 -3.05
C GLU A 48 6.05 6.31 -4.03
N LEU A 49 6.48 7.50 -3.58
CA LEU A 49 6.67 8.64 -4.49
C LEU A 49 7.77 8.37 -5.53
N THR A 50 8.86 7.73 -5.12
CA THR A 50 9.92 7.30 -6.03
C THR A 50 9.40 6.27 -7.03
N ALA A 51 8.63 5.28 -6.58
CA ALA A 51 8.01 4.28 -7.44
C ALA A 51 7.04 4.93 -8.44
N ALA A 52 6.18 5.84 -7.99
CA ALA A 52 5.30 6.63 -8.85
C ALA A 52 6.08 7.41 -9.92
N GLY A 53 7.24 7.97 -9.56
CA GLY A 53 8.15 8.62 -10.50
C GLY A 53 8.69 7.66 -11.56
N ILE A 54 9.11 6.45 -11.17
CA ILE A 54 9.56 5.40 -12.09
C ILE A 54 8.43 4.97 -13.03
N TYR A 55 7.20 4.81 -12.53
CA TYR A 55 6.05 4.45 -13.37
C TYR A 55 5.71 5.55 -14.38
N MET A 56 5.90 6.83 -14.03
CA MET A 56 5.71 7.93 -14.98
C MET A 56 6.74 7.94 -16.11
N GLN A 57 7.97 7.48 -15.86
CA GLN A 57 9.00 7.37 -16.89
C GLN A 57 8.65 6.36 -17.99
N TYR A 58 7.72 5.44 -17.76
CA TYR A 58 7.20 4.56 -18.80
C TYR A 58 6.55 5.35 -19.96
N TRP A 59 5.82 6.44 -19.66
CA TRP A 59 5.22 7.29 -20.70
C TRP A 59 6.08 8.50 -21.06
N LEU A 60 6.80 9.07 -20.08
CA LEU A 60 7.59 10.28 -20.24
C LEU A 60 9.02 10.06 -19.72
N PRO A 61 9.84 9.29 -20.46
CA PRO A 61 11.18 8.88 -20.00
C PRO A 61 12.17 10.06 -19.89
N GLU A 62 11.94 11.14 -20.64
CA GLU A 62 12.78 12.34 -20.63
C GLU A 62 12.65 13.15 -19.33
N VAL A 63 11.56 12.96 -18.58
CA VAL A 63 11.31 13.69 -17.35
C VAL A 63 11.94 12.95 -16.17
N PRO A 64 12.81 13.60 -15.37
CA PRO A 64 13.42 12.97 -14.21
C PRO A 64 12.40 12.53 -13.16
N THR A 65 12.65 11.39 -12.49
CA THR A 65 11.77 10.81 -11.46
C THR A 65 11.44 11.78 -10.32
N TRP A 66 12.40 12.61 -9.90
CA TRP A 66 12.22 13.56 -8.80
C TRP A 66 11.15 14.63 -9.11
N VAL A 67 10.98 15.00 -10.38
CA VAL A 67 9.97 16.00 -10.81
C VAL A 67 8.57 15.43 -10.58
N TRP A 68 8.36 14.17 -10.99
CA TRP A 68 7.10 13.46 -10.78
C TRP A 68 6.83 13.22 -9.29
N ALA A 69 7.84 12.79 -8.55
CA ALA A 69 7.73 12.60 -7.10
C ALA A 69 7.33 13.91 -6.39
N ALA A 70 7.97 15.04 -6.74
CA ALA A 70 7.63 16.35 -6.19
C ALA A 70 6.22 16.81 -6.58
N ALA A 71 5.81 16.58 -7.85
CA ALA A 71 4.47 16.93 -8.31
C ALA A 71 3.39 16.16 -7.53
N PHE A 72 3.50 14.82 -7.44
CA PHE A 72 2.55 14.00 -6.69
C PHE A 72 2.56 14.32 -5.19
N PHE A 73 3.73 14.60 -4.61
CA PHE A 73 3.85 15.06 -3.24
C PHE A 73 3.00 16.33 -3.01
N ILE A 74 3.15 17.35 -3.85
CA ILE A 74 2.41 18.61 -3.71
C ILE A 74 0.91 18.37 -3.90
N ILE A 75 0.52 17.66 -4.96
CA ILE A 75 -0.89 17.41 -5.29
C ILE A 75 -1.60 16.69 -4.16
N ILE A 76 -1.04 15.58 -3.67
CA ILE A 76 -1.70 14.75 -2.66
C ILE A 76 -1.74 15.47 -1.31
N ASN A 77 -0.67 16.16 -0.91
CA ASN A 77 -0.70 16.95 0.32
C ASN A 77 -1.71 18.11 0.23
N ALA A 78 -1.82 18.78 -0.92
CA ALA A 78 -2.81 19.83 -1.13
C ALA A 78 -4.26 19.29 -1.02
N VAL A 79 -4.55 18.14 -1.64
CA VAL A 79 -5.85 17.46 -1.53
C VAL A 79 -6.17 17.13 -0.07
N ASN A 80 -5.20 16.59 0.68
CA ASN A 80 -5.38 16.25 2.09
C ASN A 80 -5.60 17.46 3.00
N LEU A 81 -5.06 18.64 2.65
CA LEU A 81 -5.28 19.88 3.40
C LEU A 81 -6.70 20.44 3.21
N VAL A 82 -7.31 20.23 2.04
CA VAL A 82 -8.57 20.87 1.69
C VAL A 82 -9.77 20.12 2.29
N ASN A 83 -9.81 18.79 2.27
CA ASN A 83 -11.01 18.05 2.72
C ASN A 83 -10.75 16.59 3.11
N VAL A 84 -10.98 16.24 4.39
CA VAL A 84 -10.93 14.84 4.87
C VAL A 84 -11.97 13.96 4.19
N ARG A 85 -13.13 14.52 3.80
CA ARG A 85 -14.16 13.74 3.09
C ARG A 85 -13.71 13.34 1.69
N LEU A 86 -12.81 14.09 1.05
CA LEU A 86 -12.24 13.71 -0.24
C LEU A 86 -11.37 12.46 -0.13
N TYR A 87 -10.74 12.20 1.02
CA TYR A 87 -9.93 11.00 1.22
C TYR A 87 -10.76 9.73 1.00
N GLY A 88 -11.94 9.65 1.65
CA GLY A 88 -12.81 8.48 1.55
C GLY A 88 -13.33 8.22 0.14
N GLU A 89 -13.70 9.28 -0.59
CA GLU A 89 -14.16 9.17 -1.98
C GLU A 89 -13.02 8.79 -2.93
N THR A 90 -11.86 9.45 -2.81
CA THR A 90 -10.68 9.18 -3.64
C THR A 90 -10.20 7.74 -3.45
N GLU A 91 -10.14 7.28 -2.20
CA GLU A 91 -9.70 5.93 -1.87
C GLU A 91 -10.70 4.87 -2.33
N PHE A 92 -12.01 5.17 -2.33
CA PHE A 92 -13.02 4.30 -2.91
C PHE A 92 -12.79 4.08 -4.42
N TRP A 93 -12.56 5.17 -5.17
CA TRP A 93 -12.26 5.08 -6.60
C TRP A 93 -10.94 4.36 -6.87
N PHE A 94 -9.89 4.65 -6.10
CA PHE A 94 -8.61 3.97 -6.21
C PHE A 94 -8.72 2.47 -5.93
N ALA A 95 -9.48 2.08 -4.91
CA ALA A 95 -9.71 0.67 -4.60
C ALA A 95 -10.50 -0.03 -5.73
N LEU A 96 -11.49 0.63 -6.33
CA LEU A 96 -12.27 0.08 -7.43
C LEU A 96 -11.40 -0.20 -8.66
N ILE A 97 -10.56 0.77 -9.05
CA ILE A 97 -9.62 0.63 -10.17
C ILE A 97 -8.68 -0.55 -9.94
N LYS A 98 -8.11 -0.68 -8.74
CA LYS A 98 -7.21 -1.80 -8.39
C LYS A 98 -7.90 -3.16 -8.49
N VAL A 99 -9.12 -3.28 -7.95
CA VAL A 99 -9.88 -4.54 -7.99
C VAL A 99 -10.16 -4.96 -9.42
N LEU A 100 -10.72 -4.04 -10.22
CA LEU A 100 -11.09 -4.34 -11.61
C LEU A 100 -9.87 -4.70 -12.46
N ALA A 101 -8.76 -3.99 -12.27
CA ALA A 101 -7.53 -4.25 -13.00
C ALA A 101 -6.94 -5.63 -12.69
N ILE A 102 -6.91 -6.06 -11.43
CA ILE A 102 -6.37 -7.37 -11.07
C ILE A 102 -7.29 -8.49 -11.55
N ILE A 103 -8.61 -8.32 -11.45
CA ILE A 103 -9.56 -9.30 -12.01
C ILE A 103 -9.38 -9.39 -13.54
N GLY A 104 -9.28 -8.25 -14.23
CA GLY A 104 -9.04 -8.20 -15.67
C GLY A 104 -7.72 -8.87 -16.06
N MET A 105 -6.65 -8.61 -15.32
CA MET A 105 -5.33 -9.23 -15.51
C MET A 105 -5.37 -10.75 -15.32
N ILE A 106 -6.00 -11.24 -14.24
CA ILE A 106 -6.14 -12.68 -13.98
C ILE A 106 -6.96 -13.32 -15.11
N GLY A 107 -8.10 -12.72 -15.48
CA GLY A 107 -8.95 -13.23 -16.56
C GLY A 107 -8.23 -13.27 -17.91
N PHE A 108 -7.52 -12.19 -18.26
CA PHE A 108 -6.75 -12.12 -19.50
C PHE A 108 -5.56 -13.10 -19.50
N GLY A 109 -4.86 -13.24 -18.38
CA GLY A 109 -3.76 -14.19 -18.27
C GLY A 109 -4.21 -15.65 -18.32
N LEU A 110 -5.34 -15.99 -17.71
CA LEU A 110 -5.95 -17.32 -17.87
C LEU A 110 -6.40 -17.56 -19.32
N TRP A 111 -6.97 -16.55 -19.98
CA TRP A 111 -7.32 -16.65 -21.39
C TRP A 111 -6.08 -16.93 -22.26
N LEU A 112 -4.97 -16.23 -22.05
CA LEU A 112 -3.71 -16.47 -22.76
C LEU A 112 -3.18 -17.89 -22.53
N LEU A 113 -3.27 -18.38 -21.29
CA LEU A 113 -2.78 -19.70 -20.90
C LEU A 113 -3.60 -20.84 -21.53
N PHE A 114 -4.93 -20.72 -21.58
CA PHE A 114 -5.81 -21.77 -22.12
C PHE A 114 -6.09 -21.64 -23.63
N SER A 115 -5.96 -20.45 -24.21
CA SER A 115 -6.17 -20.23 -25.65
C SER A 115 -4.97 -20.57 -26.51
N GLY A 116 -3.81 -20.86 -25.92
CA GLY A 116 -2.54 -21.07 -26.63
C GLY A 116 -1.92 -19.79 -27.21
N HIS A 117 -2.50 -18.61 -26.95
CA HIS A 117 -1.99 -17.32 -27.43
C HIS A 117 -0.91 -16.72 -26.52
N GLY A 118 -0.65 -17.32 -25.35
CA GLY A 118 0.42 -16.92 -24.43
C GLY A 118 1.85 -17.23 -24.91
N GLY A 119 2.01 -17.90 -26.06
CA GLY A 119 3.30 -18.35 -26.58
C GLY A 119 3.79 -19.65 -25.92
N GLU A 120 4.88 -20.22 -26.46
CA GLU A 120 5.44 -21.51 -25.99
C GLU A 120 5.92 -21.48 -24.52
N ARG A 121 6.18 -20.28 -23.99
CA ARG A 121 6.64 -20.09 -22.62
C ARG A 121 5.52 -20.11 -21.59
N ALA A 122 4.27 -19.91 -21.99
CA ALA A 122 3.13 -19.88 -21.09
C ALA A 122 2.66 -21.31 -20.75
N THR A 123 3.07 -21.82 -19.59
CA THR A 123 2.67 -23.14 -19.09
C THR A 123 2.52 -23.14 -17.57
N LEU A 124 1.56 -23.92 -17.06
CA LEU A 124 1.44 -24.16 -15.61
C LEU A 124 2.69 -24.83 -15.03
N ASP A 125 3.47 -25.53 -15.85
CA ASP A 125 4.70 -26.18 -15.44
C ASP A 125 5.75 -25.17 -14.93
N ASN A 126 5.68 -23.89 -15.35
CA ASN A 126 6.55 -22.82 -14.86
C ASN A 126 6.54 -22.67 -13.33
N LEU A 127 5.45 -23.08 -12.68
CA LEU A 127 5.29 -23.02 -11.22
C LEU A 127 6.23 -23.95 -10.46
N TRP A 128 6.73 -25.02 -11.09
CA TRP A 128 7.59 -26.01 -10.43
C TRP A 128 8.81 -26.47 -11.26
N GLN A 129 8.84 -26.23 -12.57
CA GLN A 129 9.91 -26.75 -13.43
C GLN A 129 11.27 -26.08 -13.20
N HIS A 130 11.29 -24.85 -12.67
CA HIS A 130 12.52 -24.10 -12.41
C HIS A 130 13.00 -24.25 -10.97
N GLY A 131 13.30 -25.49 -10.55
CA GLY A 131 13.86 -25.80 -9.23
C GLY A 131 12.85 -26.29 -8.18
N GLY A 132 11.63 -26.63 -8.58
CA GLY A 132 10.57 -27.10 -7.67
C GLY A 132 9.95 -25.99 -6.83
N PHE A 133 9.11 -26.38 -5.87
CA PHE A 133 8.39 -25.43 -5.00
C PHE A 133 9.32 -24.60 -4.08
N LEU A 134 10.51 -25.12 -3.78
CA LEU A 134 11.54 -24.45 -2.96
C LEU A 134 12.84 -24.25 -3.74
N ALA A 135 12.77 -23.59 -4.90
CA ALA A 135 13.91 -23.40 -5.80
C ALA A 135 15.13 -22.75 -5.14
N THR A 136 14.93 -21.82 -4.20
CA THR A 136 15.99 -21.14 -3.44
C THR A 136 16.26 -21.75 -2.06
N GLY A 137 15.65 -22.90 -1.76
CA GLY A 137 15.70 -23.56 -0.46
C GLY A 137 15.14 -22.73 0.71
N TRP A 138 15.37 -23.22 1.93
CA TRP A 138 14.90 -22.60 3.18
C TRP A 138 15.40 -21.16 3.37
N LYS A 139 16.62 -20.86 2.94
CA LYS A 139 17.20 -19.52 3.05
C LYS A 139 16.40 -18.52 2.22
N GLY A 140 16.05 -18.86 0.98
CA GLY A 140 15.22 -17.99 0.15
C GLY A 140 13.80 -17.83 0.69
N LEU A 141 13.21 -18.89 1.26
CA LEU A 141 11.92 -18.78 1.95
C LEU A 141 11.98 -17.74 3.08
N ILE A 142 12.98 -17.83 3.96
CA ILE A 142 13.14 -16.90 5.09
C ILE A 142 13.35 -15.46 4.61
N LEU A 143 14.15 -15.25 3.57
CA LEU A 143 14.36 -13.92 2.99
C LEU A 143 13.08 -13.37 2.36
N SER A 144 12.30 -14.22 1.68
CA SER A 144 11.02 -13.81 1.07
C SER A 144 9.97 -13.39 2.10
N LEU A 145 9.99 -13.98 3.31
CA LEU A 145 9.08 -13.61 4.40
C LEU A 145 9.22 -12.14 4.79
N ALA A 146 10.43 -11.56 4.75
CA ALA A 146 10.64 -10.15 5.04
C ALA A 146 9.92 -9.25 4.01
N VAL A 147 10.01 -9.59 2.73
CA VAL A 147 9.33 -8.86 1.65
C VAL A 147 7.82 -9.03 1.75
N ILE A 148 7.34 -10.25 2.03
CA ILE A 148 5.93 -10.55 2.22
C ILE A 148 5.35 -9.75 3.40
N MET A 149 6.07 -9.67 4.53
CA MET A 149 5.65 -8.87 5.67
C MET A 149 5.53 -7.38 5.32
N PHE A 150 6.48 -6.85 4.53
CA PHE A 150 6.39 -5.48 4.05
C PHE A 150 5.13 -5.25 3.19
N SER A 151 4.81 -6.18 2.29
CA SER A 151 3.61 -6.10 1.43
C SER A 151 2.28 -6.14 2.20
N PHE A 152 2.26 -6.70 3.41
CA PHE A 152 1.08 -6.67 4.29
C PHE A 152 0.97 -5.42 5.16
N GLY A 153 1.93 -4.49 5.05
CA GLY A 153 1.84 -3.18 5.69
C GLY A 153 0.60 -2.39 5.22
N GLY A 154 0.00 -1.62 6.12
CA GLY A 154 -1.19 -0.81 5.85
C GLY A 154 -2.52 -1.46 6.26
N LEU A 155 -2.54 -2.76 6.59
CA LEU A 155 -3.75 -3.42 7.12
C LEU A 155 -4.17 -2.84 8.49
N GLU A 156 -3.22 -2.36 9.26
CA GLU A 156 -3.41 -1.65 10.54
C GLU A 156 -4.14 -0.32 10.40
N LEU A 157 -4.24 0.24 9.20
CA LEU A 157 -5.03 1.45 8.93
C LEU A 157 -6.51 1.26 9.23
N ILE A 158 -7.02 0.03 9.12
CA ILE A 158 -8.38 -0.32 9.57
C ILE A 158 -8.56 0.06 11.05
N GLY A 159 -7.52 -0.16 11.87
CA GLY A 159 -7.54 0.18 13.29
C GLY A 159 -7.53 1.69 13.55
N ILE A 160 -6.83 2.47 12.73
CA ILE A 160 -6.76 3.94 12.86
C ILE A 160 -8.06 4.60 12.41
N THR A 161 -8.64 4.12 11.32
CA THR A 161 -9.91 4.64 10.75
C THR A 161 -11.14 4.25 11.54
N ALA A 162 -11.03 3.28 12.44
CA ALA A 162 -12.13 2.80 13.28
C ALA A 162 -12.83 3.88 14.09
N ALA A 163 -12.06 4.83 14.63
CA ALA A 163 -12.60 5.96 15.39
C ALA A 163 -13.45 6.91 14.54
N GLU A 164 -13.34 6.84 13.22
CA GLU A 164 -14.10 7.64 12.26
C GLU A 164 -15.21 6.83 11.54
N ALA A 165 -15.36 5.53 11.87
CA ALA A 165 -16.38 4.67 11.26
C ALA A 165 -17.77 4.88 11.89
N ARG A 166 -18.82 4.87 11.05
CA ARG A 166 -20.22 5.07 11.52
C ARG A 166 -20.74 3.93 12.39
N ASP A 167 -20.34 2.68 12.13
CA ASP A 167 -20.74 1.49 12.89
C ASP A 167 -19.54 0.53 13.01
N PRO A 168 -18.59 0.81 13.94
CA PRO A 168 -17.36 0.03 14.09
C PRO A 168 -17.60 -1.46 14.33
N HIS A 169 -18.63 -1.83 15.10
CA HIS A 169 -18.97 -3.22 15.43
C HIS A 169 -19.32 -4.06 14.21
N LYS A 170 -19.88 -3.46 13.15
CA LYS A 170 -20.16 -4.17 11.89
C LYS A 170 -19.10 -3.94 10.83
N SER A 171 -18.62 -2.70 10.69
CA SER A 171 -17.71 -2.35 9.59
C SER A 171 -16.33 -2.96 9.75
N ILE A 172 -15.81 -3.04 10.99
CA ILE A 172 -14.45 -3.53 11.24
C ILE A 172 -14.35 -5.04 11.06
N PRO A 173 -15.21 -5.89 11.64
CA PRO A 173 -15.15 -7.33 11.39
C PRO A 173 -15.31 -7.67 9.90
N LYS A 174 -16.21 -6.96 9.20
CA LYS A 174 -16.37 -7.12 7.75
C LYS A 174 -15.10 -6.75 6.99
N ALA A 175 -14.47 -5.62 7.31
CA ALA A 175 -13.21 -5.20 6.70
C ALA A 175 -12.08 -6.21 6.96
N VAL A 176 -11.92 -6.67 8.20
CA VAL A 176 -10.91 -7.66 8.58
C VAL A 176 -11.10 -8.97 7.82
N ASN A 177 -12.34 -9.47 7.69
CA ASN A 177 -12.60 -10.70 6.95
C ASN A 177 -12.40 -10.52 5.43
N GLN A 178 -12.69 -9.33 4.90
CA GLN A 178 -12.43 -9.01 3.48
C GLN A 178 -10.94 -9.01 3.13
N VAL A 179 -10.05 -8.76 4.08
CA VAL A 179 -8.60 -8.83 3.86
C VAL A 179 -8.19 -10.20 3.32
N VAL A 180 -8.73 -11.30 3.87
CA VAL A 180 -8.37 -12.66 3.44
C VAL A 180 -8.66 -12.86 1.95
N TYR A 181 -9.86 -12.47 1.50
CA TYR A 181 -10.23 -12.56 0.09
C TYR A 181 -9.34 -11.69 -0.81
N ARG A 182 -8.96 -10.49 -0.34
CA ARG A 182 -8.01 -9.64 -1.05
C ARG A 182 -6.63 -10.29 -1.17
N ILE A 183 -6.15 -10.99 -0.14
CA ILE A 183 -4.86 -11.70 -0.20
C ILE A 183 -4.91 -12.84 -1.21
N LEU A 184 -5.96 -13.67 -1.15
CA LEU A 184 -6.12 -14.80 -2.07
C LEU A 184 -6.19 -14.32 -3.53
N LEU A 185 -6.99 -13.29 -3.81
CA LEU A 185 -7.17 -12.77 -5.17
C LEU A 185 -5.94 -12.01 -5.66
N PHE A 186 -5.48 -11.01 -4.89
CA PHE A 186 -4.46 -10.07 -5.36
C PHE A 186 -3.04 -10.59 -5.27
N TYR A 187 -2.73 -11.47 -4.33
CA TYR A 187 -1.39 -12.01 -4.18
C TYR A 187 -1.31 -13.38 -4.83
N ILE A 188 -2.09 -14.35 -4.34
CA ILE A 188 -1.98 -15.73 -4.79
C ILE A 188 -2.47 -15.86 -6.24
N GLY A 189 -3.66 -15.35 -6.54
CA GLY A 189 -4.25 -15.44 -7.87
C GLY A 189 -3.40 -14.75 -8.94
N SER A 190 -2.96 -13.51 -8.68
CA SER A 190 -2.15 -12.76 -9.64
C SER A 190 -0.77 -13.39 -9.84
N LEU A 191 -0.09 -13.84 -8.77
CA LEU A 191 1.23 -14.46 -8.87
C LEU A 191 1.17 -15.82 -9.55
N VAL A 192 0.13 -16.63 -9.28
CA VAL A 192 -0.02 -17.93 -9.96
C VAL A 192 -0.16 -17.73 -11.47
N VAL A 193 -1.00 -16.79 -11.91
CA VAL A 193 -1.15 -16.49 -13.34
C VAL A 193 0.14 -15.93 -13.91
N LEU A 194 0.78 -14.99 -13.21
CA LEU A 194 2.01 -14.34 -13.67
C LEU A 194 3.16 -15.35 -13.84
N LEU A 195 3.38 -16.19 -12.83
CA LEU A 195 4.43 -17.21 -12.85
C LEU A 195 4.12 -18.35 -13.83
N ALA A 196 2.85 -18.63 -14.10
CA ALA A 196 2.47 -19.58 -15.15
C ALA A 196 2.70 -19.01 -16.57
N LEU A 197 2.52 -17.70 -16.77
CA LEU A 197 2.76 -17.07 -18.06
C LEU A 197 4.25 -16.87 -18.37
N TYR A 198 5.06 -16.60 -17.35
CA TYR A 198 6.46 -16.21 -17.54
C TYR A 198 7.39 -16.88 -16.52
N PRO A 199 8.51 -17.49 -16.96
CA PRO A 199 9.50 -18.09 -16.07
C PRO A 199 10.04 -17.09 -15.05
N TRP A 200 9.96 -17.43 -13.76
CA TRP A 200 10.36 -16.53 -12.68
C TRP A 200 11.85 -16.14 -12.72
N VAL A 201 12.69 -16.99 -13.31
CA VAL A 201 14.14 -16.77 -13.47
C VAL A 201 14.48 -15.66 -14.47
N GLU A 202 13.55 -15.29 -15.34
CA GLU A 202 13.73 -14.25 -16.36
C GLU A 202 13.15 -12.89 -15.94
N VAL A 203 12.50 -12.81 -14.78
CA VAL A 203 11.92 -11.56 -14.27
C VAL A 203 13.04 -10.59 -13.89
N LYS A 204 13.10 -9.45 -14.58
CA LYS A 204 14.10 -8.40 -14.32
C LYS A 204 13.64 -7.44 -13.21
N SER A 205 14.60 -6.80 -12.54
CA SER A 205 14.38 -5.88 -11.42
C SER A 205 13.98 -4.45 -11.83
N ASP A 206 14.18 -4.08 -13.09
CA ASP A 206 14.22 -2.66 -13.48
C ASP A 206 12.83 -2.06 -13.77
N SER A 207 11.79 -2.89 -13.81
CA SER A 207 10.41 -2.45 -14.00
C SER A 207 9.42 -3.40 -13.30
N SER A 208 8.14 -3.03 -13.26
CA SER A 208 7.11 -3.91 -12.69
C SER A 208 7.03 -5.22 -13.48
N PRO A 209 7.15 -6.40 -12.84
CA PRO A 209 7.03 -7.70 -13.51
C PRO A 209 5.71 -7.84 -14.28
N PHE A 210 4.62 -7.26 -13.76
CA PHE A 210 3.33 -7.25 -14.43
C PHE A 210 3.40 -6.50 -15.76
N VAL A 211 3.99 -5.31 -15.77
CA VAL A 211 4.09 -4.50 -17.00
C VAL A 211 5.04 -5.16 -17.99
N MET A 212 6.18 -5.67 -17.51
CA MET A 212 7.18 -6.36 -18.32
C MET A 212 6.58 -7.55 -19.08
N ILE A 213 5.86 -8.43 -18.39
CA ILE A 213 5.32 -9.65 -19.01
C ILE A 213 4.28 -9.33 -20.08
N PHE A 214 3.36 -8.39 -19.84
CA PHE A 214 2.36 -8.02 -20.85
C PHE A 214 2.92 -7.18 -22.00
N HIS A 215 4.01 -6.45 -21.77
CA HIS A 215 4.75 -5.78 -22.82
C HIS A 215 5.45 -6.79 -23.73
N ASP A 216 6.10 -7.81 -23.17
CA ASP A 216 6.79 -8.86 -23.93
C ASP A 216 5.81 -9.76 -24.71
N LEU A 217 4.56 -9.86 -24.24
CA LEU A 217 3.44 -10.50 -24.96
C LEU A 217 2.80 -9.60 -26.04
N ASN A 218 3.49 -8.51 -26.42
CA ASN A 218 3.12 -7.59 -27.49
C ASN A 218 1.79 -6.85 -27.28
N SER A 219 1.35 -6.70 -26.02
CA SER A 219 0.12 -6.00 -25.65
C SER A 219 0.42 -4.67 -24.97
N ASN A 220 0.96 -3.72 -25.74
CA ASN A 220 1.33 -2.39 -25.26
C ASN A 220 0.17 -1.64 -24.59
N VAL A 221 -1.07 -1.86 -25.05
CA VAL A 221 -2.27 -1.28 -24.44
C VAL A 221 -2.49 -1.83 -23.03
N VAL A 222 -2.34 -3.15 -22.85
CA VAL A 222 -2.49 -3.80 -21.54
C VAL A 222 -1.34 -3.41 -20.61
N ALA A 223 -0.11 -3.38 -21.12
CA ALA A 223 1.06 -2.93 -20.35
C ALA A 223 0.90 -1.48 -19.85
N SER A 224 0.47 -0.56 -20.72
CA SER A 224 0.19 0.82 -20.34
C SER A 224 -0.96 0.94 -19.33
N ALA A 225 -2.05 0.19 -19.53
CA ALA A 225 -3.18 0.18 -18.59
C ALA A 225 -2.76 -0.34 -17.20
N LEU A 226 -1.95 -1.40 -17.16
CA LEU A 226 -1.42 -1.94 -15.91
C LEU A 226 -0.45 -0.97 -15.24
N ASN A 227 0.42 -0.31 -16.00
CA ASN A 227 1.32 0.71 -15.45
C ASN A 227 0.52 1.87 -14.81
N PHE A 228 -0.59 2.28 -15.44
CA PHE A 228 -1.52 3.27 -14.87
C PHE A 228 -2.17 2.78 -13.57
N VAL A 229 -2.62 1.53 -13.53
CA VAL A 229 -3.21 0.94 -12.32
C VAL A 229 -2.19 0.90 -11.18
N ILE A 230 -0.94 0.52 -11.47
CA ILE A 230 0.12 0.44 -10.46
C ILE A 230 0.49 1.83 -9.96
N LEU A 231 0.54 2.84 -10.84
CA LEU A 231 0.69 4.24 -10.45
C LEU A 231 -0.44 4.66 -9.49
N VAL A 232 -1.70 4.40 -9.85
CA VAL A 232 -2.85 4.68 -8.97
C VAL A 232 -2.75 3.92 -7.64
N ALA A 233 -2.26 2.68 -7.67
CA ALA A 233 -2.04 1.88 -6.48
C ALA A 233 -1.03 2.52 -5.53
N SER A 234 0.11 2.97 -6.07
CA SER A 234 1.18 3.63 -5.33
C SER A 234 0.73 4.98 -4.74
N LEU A 235 0.05 5.82 -5.54
CA LEU A 235 -0.48 7.09 -5.07
C LEU A 235 -1.53 6.93 -3.96
N SER A 236 -2.33 5.85 -4.02
CA SER A 236 -3.29 5.49 -2.97
C SER A 236 -2.61 5.04 -1.67
N VAL A 237 -1.50 4.27 -1.74
CA VAL A 237 -0.69 3.92 -0.56
C VAL A 237 -0.08 5.18 0.05
N TYR A 238 0.48 6.07 -0.79
CA TYR A 238 1.03 7.35 -0.32
C TYR A 238 -0.02 8.22 0.38
N ASN A 239 -1.20 8.36 -0.23
CA ASN A 239 -2.33 9.11 0.33
C ASN A 239 -2.78 8.53 1.68
N SER A 240 -2.92 7.21 1.77
CA SER A 240 -3.19 6.49 3.01
C SER A 240 -2.10 6.72 4.07
N GLY A 241 -0.82 6.74 3.68
CA GLY A 241 0.27 7.01 4.60
C GLY A 241 0.30 8.44 5.14
N VAL A 242 -0.03 9.44 4.32
CA VAL A 242 -0.20 10.83 4.78
C VAL A 242 -1.35 10.93 5.78
N TYR A 243 -2.46 10.26 5.49
CA TYR A 243 -3.60 10.15 6.40
C TYR A 243 -3.18 9.53 7.73
N SER A 244 -2.61 8.32 7.73
CA SER A 244 -2.20 7.59 8.94
C SER A 244 -1.22 8.37 9.80
N ASN A 245 -0.19 8.98 9.18
CA ASN A 245 0.81 9.76 9.88
C ASN A 245 0.21 10.93 10.63
N SER A 246 -0.73 11.64 10.01
CA SER A 246 -1.38 12.79 10.63
C SER A 246 -2.21 12.39 11.86
N ARG A 247 -2.89 11.23 11.83
CA ARG A 247 -3.69 10.70 12.96
C ARG A 247 -2.83 10.10 14.06
N MET A 248 -1.76 9.38 13.70
CA MET A 248 -0.81 8.83 14.67
C MET A 248 -0.14 9.95 15.46
N LEU A 249 0.34 10.99 14.78
CA LEU A 249 0.99 12.12 15.42
C LEU A 249 0.03 12.93 16.31
N PHE A 250 -1.23 13.05 15.88
CA PHE A 250 -2.30 13.59 16.73
C PHE A 250 -2.53 12.73 17.98
N GLY A 251 -2.64 11.41 17.85
CA GLY A 251 -2.81 10.47 18.97
C GLY A 251 -1.67 10.55 19.99
N LEU A 252 -0.42 10.62 19.52
CA LEU A 252 0.77 10.83 20.37
C LEU A 252 0.71 12.17 21.11
N SER A 253 0.25 13.23 20.45
CA SER A 253 0.16 14.57 21.06
C SER A 253 -0.90 14.64 22.15
N VAL A 254 -2.03 13.93 22.01
CA VAL A 254 -3.07 13.82 23.03
C VAL A 254 -2.55 13.08 24.27
N GLN A 255 -1.69 12.09 24.09
CA GLN A 255 -1.04 11.34 25.17
C GLN A 255 0.12 12.10 25.84
N GLY A 256 0.47 13.31 25.37
CA GLY A 256 1.63 14.06 25.86
C GLY A 256 2.98 13.56 25.34
N ASN A 257 2.97 12.60 24.42
CA ASN A 257 4.14 11.95 23.81
C ASN A 257 4.66 12.65 22.54
N ALA A 258 4.02 13.76 22.14
CA ALA A 258 4.45 14.66 21.08
C ALA A 258 4.14 16.13 21.45
N PRO A 259 4.80 17.12 20.81
CA PRO A 259 4.60 18.53 21.11
C PRO A 259 3.13 18.98 21.13
N LYS A 260 2.73 19.74 22.15
CA LYS A 260 1.34 20.19 22.36
C LYS A 260 0.74 21.01 21.22
N PHE A 261 1.53 21.53 20.28
CA PHE A 261 0.98 22.24 19.12
C PHE A 261 0.36 21.29 18.07
N LEU A 262 0.66 19.99 18.14
CA LEU A 262 0.14 18.93 17.25
C LEU A 262 -1.25 18.42 17.64
N THR A 263 -1.73 18.76 18.84
CA THR A 263 -3.12 18.48 19.28
C THR A 263 -4.14 19.39 18.62
N ARG A 264 -3.71 20.44 17.90
CA ARG A 264 -4.61 21.39 17.23
C ARG A 264 -5.15 20.79 15.94
N VAL A 265 -6.45 20.50 15.94
CA VAL A 265 -7.23 20.16 14.75
C VAL A 265 -7.85 21.42 14.13
N SER A 266 -7.97 21.45 12.81
CA SER A 266 -8.70 22.50 12.09
C SER A 266 -10.21 22.38 12.33
N ARG A 267 -10.98 23.42 11.98
CA ARG A 267 -12.46 23.38 12.02
C ARG A 267 -13.08 22.23 11.21
N ARG A 268 -12.32 21.60 10.32
CA ARG A 268 -12.74 20.45 9.50
C ARG A 268 -12.26 19.09 10.05
N GLY A 269 -11.68 19.06 11.25
CA GLY A 269 -11.16 17.84 11.89
C GLY A 269 -9.78 17.38 11.41
N VAL A 270 -9.08 18.18 10.59
CA VAL A 270 -7.74 17.84 10.07
C VAL A 270 -6.67 18.33 11.06
N PRO A 271 -5.74 17.49 11.54
CA PRO A 271 -4.56 17.95 12.28
C PRO A 271 -3.54 18.58 11.31
N VAL A 272 -3.80 19.83 10.90
CA VAL A 272 -3.02 20.56 9.88
C VAL A 272 -1.54 20.72 10.28
N ASN A 273 -1.25 20.95 11.57
CA ASN A 273 0.11 21.08 12.07
C ASN A 273 0.92 19.78 11.93
N SER A 274 0.26 18.63 12.09
CA SER A 274 0.88 17.31 11.91
C SER A 274 1.20 17.03 10.44
N LEU A 275 0.36 17.51 9.53
CA LEU A 275 0.54 17.37 8.09
C LEU A 275 1.62 18.34 7.55
N LEU A 276 1.75 19.53 8.15
CA LEU A 276 2.82 20.47 7.84
C LEU A 276 4.17 20.05 8.40
N LEU A 277 4.24 19.40 9.56
CA LEU A 277 5.51 18.94 10.16
C LEU A 277 6.15 17.77 9.39
N SER A 278 5.32 16.91 8.78
CA SER A 278 5.82 15.84 7.90
C SER A 278 6.32 16.37 6.55
N GLY A 279 5.98 17.59 6.16
CA GLY A 279 6.42 18.24 4.92
C GLY A 279 7.92 18.55 4.84
N PRO A 280 8.54 19.29 5.78
CA PRO A 280 9.94 19.71 5.67
C PRO A 280 10.95 18.57 5.85
N LEU A 281 10.65 17.51 6.62
CA LEU A 281 11.52 16.33 6.72
C LEU A 281 11.60 15.52 5.41
N ARG A 282 10.57 15.61 4.55
CA ARG A 282 10.52 14.91 3.26
C ARG A 282 11.26 15.62 2.14
N ARG A 283 11.60 16.91 2.31
CA ARG A 283 12.34 17.70 1.31
C ARG A 283 13.84 17.37 1.26
N TRP A 284 14.40 16.76 2.30
CA TRP A 284 15.84 16.46 2.39
C TRP A 284 16.25 15.14 1.75
N TRP A 285 15.29 14.35 1.26
CA TRP A 285 15.51 12.99 0.76
C TRP A 285 15.01 12.76 -0.68
N CYS A 286 14.53 13.81 -1.35
CA CYS A 286 14.29 13.82 -2.79
C CYS A 286 15.53 14.32 -3.54
#